data_AF-A0A2N1W8Y8-F1
#
_entry.id   AF-A0A2N1W8Y8-F1
#
_cell.length_a   1.000
_cell.length_b   1.000
_cell.length_c   1.000
_cell.angle_alpha   90.00
_cell.angle_beta   90.00
_cell.angle_gamma   90.00
#
_symmetry.space_group_name_H-M   'P 1'
#
loop_
_entity.id
_entity.type
_entity.pdbx_description
1 polymer ?
#
loop_
_entity_poly.entity_id
_entity_poly.type
_entity_poly.pdbx_seq_one_letter_code
_entity_poly.pdbx_strand_id
1 'polypeptide(L)' 'MVVASPSGVVISQVYGGGGNSGATLTNDFIELHNAGTAAVSLDGWSVQYASSAGTTWSRTNLTGSIAPGGYYLVQQAQGS' A
#
# COMPACT_ATOMS: atom_id res chain seq x y z
N MET A 1 -17.61 6.61 5.59
CA MET A 1 -16.64 7.69 5.39
C MET A 1 -15.25 7.09 5.58
N VAL A 2 -14.48 6.91 4.51
CA VAL A 2 -13.07 6.52 4.64
C VAL A 2 -12.33 7.77 5.08
N VAL A 3 -11.83 7.78 6.31
CA VAL A 3 -11.12 8.93 6.86
C VAL A 3 -9.75 8.98 6.20
N ALA A 4 -9.47 10.05 5.44
CA ALA A 4 -8.12 10.30 4.95
C ALA A 4 -7.19 10.48 6.15
N SER A 5 -5.94 10.00 6.04
CA SER A 5 -4.95 10.27 7.08
C SER A 5 -4.78 11.79 7.28
N PRO A 6 -4.27 12.26 8.42
CA PRO A 6 -4.06 13.70 8.66
C PRO A 6 -3.20 14.39 7.58
N SER A 7 -2.43 13.64 6.80
CA SER A 7 -1.61 14.11 5.68
C SER A 7 -2.30 14.00 4.31
N GLY A 8 -3.51 13.44 4.23
CA GLY A 8 -4.25 13.24 2.99
C GLY A 8 -3.90 11.94 2.23
N VAL A 9 -2.95 11.14 2.73
CA VAL A 9 -2.59 9.86 2.08
C VAL A 9 -3.60 8.77 2.43
N VAL A 10 -4.08 8.05 1.43
CA VAL A 10 -5.04 6.94 1.54
C VAL A 10 -4.56 5.73 0.76
N ILE A 11 -5.10 4.55 1.07
CA ILE A 11 -4.95 3.37 0.22
C ILE A 11 -5.98 3.49 -0.91
N SER A 12 -5.53 3.61 -2.15
CA SER A 12 -6.41 3.70 -3.34
C SER A 12 -6.77 2.33 -3.88
N GLN A 13 -5.82 1.38 -3.85
CA GLN A 13 -6.02 0.03 -4.39
C GLN A 13 -5.24 -1.02 -3.58
N VAL A 14 -5.77 -2.24 -3.56
CA VAL A 14 -5.11 -3.42 -2.99
C VAL A 14 -5.37 -4.61 -3.91
N TYR A 15 -4.32 -5.39 -4.15
CA TYR A 15 -4.40 -6.70 -4.78
C TYR A 15 -3.61 -7.69 -3.91
N GLY A 16 -4.31 -8.63 -3.28
CA GLY A 16 -3.75 -9.55 -2.27
C GLY A 16 -3.84 -11.03 -2.64
N GLY A 17 -3.81 -11.34 -3.93
CA GLY A 17 -3.86 -12.71 -4.42
C GLY A 17 -2.95 -12.96 -5.62
N GLY A 18 -1.92 -12.14 -5.81
CA GLY A 18 -0.99 -12.29 -6.91
C GLY A 18 -0.15 -13.56 -6.78
N GLY A 19 0.06 -14.26 -7.88
CA GLY A 19 0.80 -15.53 -7.90
C GLY A 19 -0.05 -16.76 -7.58
N ASN A 20 -1.25 -16.60 -6.99
CA ASN A 20 -2.16 -17.73 -6.75
C ASN A 20 -2.67 -18.32 -8.08
N SER A 21 -3.10 -19.59 -8.07
CA SER A 21 -3.66 -20.24 -9.26
C SER A 21 -4.84 -19.45 -9.85
N GLY A 22 -4.68 -18.98 -11.10
CA GLY A 22 -5.66 -18.16 -11.81
C GLY A 22 -5.54 -16.65 -11.56
N ALA A 23 -4.54 -16.20 -10.82
CA ALA A 23 -4.27 -14.79 -10.59
C ALA A 23 -3.84 -14.08 -11.88
N THR A 24 -4.35 -12.87 -12.07
CA THR A 24 -4.00 -11.99 -13.19
C THR A 24 -2.60 -11.41 -13.04
N LEU A 25 -2.18 -11.11 -11.80
CA LEU A 25 -0.85 -10.55 -11.51
C LEU A 25 0.00 -11.55 -10.72
N THR A 26 1.32 -11.44 -10.87
CA THR A 26 2.28 -12.31 -10.20
C THR A 26 2.51 -11.93 -8.74
N ASN A 27 2.38 -10.65 -8.39
CA ASN A 27 2.64 -10.15 -7.04
C ASN A 27 1.41 -9.48 -6.47
N ASP A 28 1.31 -9.51 -5.16
CA ASP A 28 0.45 -8.60 -4.42
C ASP A 28 0.94 -7.16 -4.62
N PHE A 29 0.02 -6.20 -4.54
CA PHE A 29 0.39 -4.79 -4.49
C PHE A 29 -0.57 -3.99 -3.62
N ILE A 30 -0.05 -2.89 -3.10
CA ILE A 30 -0.82 -1.86 -2.42
C ILE A 30 -0.47 -0.52 -3.07
N GLU A 31 -1.47 0.24 -3.48
CA GLU A 31 -1.29 1.58 -4.02
C GLU A 31 -1.72 2.61 -2.98
N LEU A 32 -0.84 3.59 -2.77
CA LEU A 32 -1.12 4.77 -1.96
C LEU A 32 -1.39 5.96 -2.87
N HIS A 33 -2.36 6.77 -2.49
CA HIS A 33 -2.69 8.02 -3.17
C HIS A 33 -2.62 9.18 -2.18
N ASN A 34 -1.96 10.27 -2.57
CA ASN A 34 -2.01 11.52 -1.83
C ASN A 34 -3.20 12.36 -2.30
N ALA A 35 -4.33 12.26 -1.58
CA ALA A 35 -5.53 13.07 -1.82
C ALA A 35 -5.43 14.48 -1.21
N GLY A 36 -4.29 14.82 -0.59
CA GLY A 36 -4.01 16.13 -0.02
C GLY A 36 -3.49 17.13 -1.06
N THR A 37 -3.25 18.36 -0.58
CA THR A 37 -2.78 19.49 -1.40
C THR A 37 -1.29 19.79 -1.27
N ALA A 38 -0.57 19.06 -0.40
CA ALA A 38 0.86 19.21 -0.18
C ALA A 38 1.59 17.87 -0.38
N ALA A 39 2.88 17.93 -0.73
CA ALA A 39 3.71 16.73 -0.82
C ALA A 39 3.90 16.09 0.56
N VAL A 40 3.90 14.76 0.61
CA VAL A 40 4.03 13.99 1.86
C VAL A 40 5.26 13.09 1.76
N SER A 41 6.23 13.26 2.68
CA SER A 41 7.31 12.29 2.84
C SER A 41 6.78 11.01 3.47
N LEU A 42 7.27 9.87 2.96
CA LEU A 42 6.98 8.53 3.44
C LEU A 42 8.10 7.99 4.35
N ASP A 43 9.10 8.81 4.68
CA ASP A 43 10.22 8.37 5.50
C ASP A 43 9.72 7.97 6.91
N GLY A 44 10.10 6.77 7.34
CA GLY A 44 9.62 6.17 8.59
C GLY A 44 8.22 5.55 8.51
N TRP A 45 7.55 5.61 7.35
CA TRP A 45 6.28 4.91 7.14
C TRP A 45 6.51 3.48 6.68
N SER A 46 5.50 2.63 6.90
CA SER A 46 5.47 1.27 6.37
C SER A 46 4.04 0.87 6.03
N VAL A 47 3.89 0.07 4.97
CA VAL A 47 2.67 -0.71 4.75
C VAL A 47 2.83 -2.05 5.45
N GLN A 48 1.80 -2.47 6.16
CA GLN A 48 1.78 -3.75 6.86
C GLN A 48 0.53 -4.54 6.47
N TYR A 49 0.70 -5.83 6.19
CA TYR A 49 -0.41 -6.73 5.88
C TYR A 49 -0.33 -8.00 6.73
N ALA A 50 -1.48 -8.55 7.08
CA ALA A 50 -1.63 -9.83 7.73
C ALA A 50 -2.86 -10.53 7.16
N SER A 51 -2.90 -11.87 7.23
CA SER A 51 -4.13 -12.61 6.94
C SER A 51 -5.19 -12.32 8.02
N SER A 52 -6.46 -12.61 7.71
CA SER A 52 -7.56 -12.39 8.66
C SER A 52 -7.38 -13.12 10.00
N ALA A 53 -6.73 -14.28 9.98
CA ALA A 53 -6.42 -15.08 11.17
C ALA A 53 -4.98 -14.87 11.69
N GLY A 54 -4.16 -14.08 10.99
CA GLY A 54 -2.75 -13.92 11.29
C GLY A 54 -2.52 -12.95 12.45
N THR A 55 -1.62 -13.32 13.36
CA THR A 55 -1.14 -12.45 14.43
C THR A 55 0.21 -11.79 14.11
N THR A 56 0.86 -12.23 13.02
CA THR A 56 2.12 -11.69 12.52
C THR A 56 1.85 -10.85 11.28
N TRP A 57 2.43 -9.64 11.25
CA TRP A 57 2.30 -8.70 10.15
C TRP A 57 3.55 -8.72 9.29
N SER A 58 3.38 -8.87 7.99
CA SER A 58 4.44 -8.57 7.03
C SER A 58 4.54 -7.05 6.89
N ARG A 59 5.77 -6.52 6.84
CA ARG A 59 6.05 -5.09 6.82
C ARG A 59 6.92 -4.73 5.62
N THR A 60 6.47 -3.73 4.87
CA THR A 60 7.22 -3.10 3.79
C THR A 60 7.46 -1.64 4.13
N ASN A 61 8.71 -1.29 4.42
CA ASN A 61 9.09 0.09 4.70
C ASN A 61 9.00 0.93 3.41
N LEU A 62 8.51 2.15 3.55
CA LEU A 62 8.38 3.09 2.44
C LEU A 62 9.55 4.06 2.44
N THR A 63 9.79 4.65 1.27
CA THR A 63 10.82 5.68 1.07
C THR A 63 10.31 6.73 0.09
N GLY A 64 10.89 7.93 0.14
CA GLY A 64 10.59 9.00 -0.78
C GLY A 64 9.34 9.79 -0.39
N SER A 65 8.64 10.35 -1.38
CA SER A 65 7.49 11.22 -1.13
C SER A 65 6.44 11.10 -2.22
N ILE A 66 5.19 11.39 -1.87
CA ILE A 66 4.07 11.47 -2.81
C ILE A 66 3.68 12.93 -3.00
N ALA A 67 3.80 13.46 -4.22
CA ALA A 67 3.30 14.79 -4.57
C ALA A 67 1.77 14.86 -4.44
N PRO A 68 1.16 16.05 -4.34
CA PRO A 68 -0.30 16.20 -4.36
C PRO A 68 -0.92 15.50 -5.57
N GLY A 69 -1.97 14.70 -5.35
CA GLY A 69 -2.62 13.91 -6.40
C GLY A 69 -1.78 12.73 -6.93
N GLY A 70 -0.58 12.53 -6.40
CA GLY A 70 0.33 11.47 -6.83
C GLY A 70 -0.02 10.09 -6.28
N TYR A 71 0.64 9.08 -6.83
CA TYR A 71 0.48 7.67 -6.45
C TYR A 71 1.82 7.04 -6.13
N TYR A 72 1.81 6.05 -5.25
CA TYR A 72 2.97 5.25 -4.88
C TYR A 72 2.58 3.78 -4.86
N LEU A 73 3.20 3.00 -5.75
CA LEU A 73 2.95 1.58 -5.87
C LEU A 73 3.93 0.79 -5.00
N VAL A 74 3.37 0.03 -4.07
CA VAL A 74 4.13 -0.89 -3.22
C VAL A 74 3.97 -2.30 -3.77
N GLN A 75 5.05 -2.87 -4.30
CA GLN A 75 5.09 -4.30 -4.58
C GLN A 75 5.14 -5.06 -3.25
N GLN A 76 4.22 -5.99 -3.07
CA GLN A 76 4.15 -6.89 -1.91
C GLN A 76 4.65 -8.28 -2.33
N ALA A 77 4.41 -9.28 -1.48
CA ALA A 77 4.88 -10.63 -1.72
C ALA A 77 4.36 -11.21 -3.05
N GLN A 78 5.19 -12.06 -3.66
CA GLN A 78 4.70 -13.01 -4.64
C GLN A 78 3.92 -14.09 -3.88
N GLY A 79 2.62 -14.21 -4.12
CA GLY A 79 1.83 -15.34 -3.64
C GLY A 79 2.16 -16.63 -4.39
N SER A 80 1.54 -17.74 -3.99
CA SER A 80 1.91 -19.10 -4.38
C SER A 80 0.72 -19.89 -4.91
#